data_AF-A0A519QZQ8-F1
#
_entry.id   AF-A0A519QZQ8-F1
#
_cell.length_a   1.000
_cell.length_b   1.000
_cell.length_c   1.000
_cell.angle_alpha   90.00
_cell.angle_beta   90.00
_cell.angle_gamma   90.00
#
_symmetry.space_group_name_H-M   'P 1'
#
loop_
_entity.id
_entity.type
_entity.pdbx_description
1 polymer ?
#
loop_
_entity_poly.entity_id
_entity_poly.type
_entity_poly.pdbx_seq_one_letter_code
_entity_poly.pdbx_strand_id
1 'polypeptide(L)' 'WMDVKAIFTGHDRKTVLNNCEFGEDAAQNAYKMALEEEDLPANIRSLISDQKAALRVSHDEIKRLRDSQA' A
#
# COMPACT_ATOMS: atom_id res chain seq x y z
N TRP A 1 -0.15 15.63 13.20
CA TRP A 1 0.54 14.57 14.00
C TRP A 1 1.66 13.87 13.22
N MET A 2 1.58 13.77 11.88
CA MET A 2 2.67 13.24 11.04
C MET A 2 3.88 14.19 10.93
N ASP A 3 3.66 15.50 10.82
CA ASP A 3 4.75 16.47 10.61
C ASP A 3 5.73 16.60 11.78
N VAL A 4 5.28 16.35 13.02
CA VAL A 4 6.13 16.45 14.22
C VAL A 4 7.09 15.25 14.33
N LYS A 5 6.72 14.08 13.80
CA LYS A 5 7.62 12.91 13.77
C LYS A 5 8.69 13.04 12.68
N ALA A 6 8.37 13.69 11.55
CA ALA A 6 9.29 13.83 10.42
C ALA A 6 10.56 14.63 10.76
N ILE A 7 10.46 15.59 11.68
CA ILE A 7 11.59 16.42 12.13
C ILE A 7 12.55 15.61 13.03
N PHE A 8 12.04 14.64 13.81
CA PHE A 8 12.84 13.89 14.77
C PHE A 8 13.53 12.65 14.16
N THR A 9 13.03 12.13 13.03
CA THR A 9 13.59 10.92 12.38
C THR A 9 14.61 11.19 11.29
N GLY A 10 14.98 12.46 11.06
CA GLY A 10 16.10 12.85 10.20
C GLY A 10 16.15 12.15 8.84
N HIS A 11 15.32 12.58 7.87
CA HIS A 11 15.48 12.29 6.42
C HIS A 11 15.89 10.85 6.05
N ASP A 12 15.52 9.85 6.84
CA ASP A 12 15.88 8.48 6.51
C ASP A 12 14.89 7.97 5.47
N ARG A 13 15.32 8.00 4.21
CA ARG A 13 14.57 7.51 3.05
C ARG A 13 14.01 6.11 3.30
N LYS A 14 14.70 5.29 4.10
CA LYS A 14 14.26 3.98 4.57
C LYS A 14 13.00 4.04 5.44
N THR A 15 12.90 5.01 6.35
CA THR A 15 11.71 5.22 7.17
C THR A 15 10.50 5.64 6.34
N VAL A 16 10.70 6.48 5.32
CA VAL A 16 9.63 6.85 4.38
C VAL A 16 9.15 5.65 3.58
N LEU A 17 10.08 4.86 3.02
CA LEU A 17 9.75 3.66 2.24
C LEU A 17 9.03 2.59 3.09
N ASN A 18 9.48 2.36 4.33
CA ASN A 18 8.82 1.42 5.25
C ASN A 18 7.39 1.85 5.61
N ASN A 19 7.15 3.16 5.79
CA ASN A 19 5.80 3.66 6.07
C ASN A 19 4.87 3.52 4.83
N CYS A 20 5.41 3.70 3.62
CA CYS A 20 4.67 3.48 2.38
C CYS A 20 4.28 2.00 2.23
N GLU A 21 5.22 1.07 2.43
CA GLU A 21 4.97 -0.37 2.39
C GLU A 21 3.87 -0.78 3.38
N PHE A 22 3.94 -0.29 4.62
CA PHE A 22 2.90 -0.54 5.63
C PHE A 22 1.51 -0.03 5.20
N GLY A 23 1.44 1.18 4.65
CA GLY A 23 0.18 1.76 4.17
C GLY A 23 -0.41 0.98 2.99
N GLU A 24 0.44 0.47 2.12
CA GLU A 24 0.04 -0.27 0.94
C GLU A 24 -0.35 -1.72 1.25
N ASP A 25 0.31 -2.37 2.21
CA ASP A 25 -0.14 -3.64 2.80
C ASP A 25 -1.52 -3.50 3.47
N ALA A 26 -1.73 -2.42 4.21
CA ALA A 26 -3.03 -2.13 4.81
C ALA A 26 -4.11 -1.93 3.73
N ALA A 27 -3.80 -1.22 2.64
CA ALA A 27 -4.70 -1.08 1.51
C ALA A 27 -5.03 -2.44 0.87
N GLN A 28 -4.02 -3.26 0.55
CA GLN A 28 -4.21 -4.60 -0.02
C GLN A 28 -5.14 -5.48 0.83
N ASN A 29 -4.98 -5.41 2.16
CA ASN A 29 -5.84 -6.12 3.10
C ASN A 29 -7.28 -5.60 3.07
N ALA A 30 -7.49 -4.28 3.03
CA ALA A 30 -8.82 -3.69 2.91
C ALA A 30 -9.52 -4.11 1.60
N TYR A 31 -8.81 -4.11 0.47
CA TYR A 31 -9.34 -4.62 -0.80
C TYR A 31 -9.68 -6.11 -0.74
N LYS A 32 -8.87 -6.92 -0.05
CA LYS A 32 -9.17 -8.34 0.16
C LYS A 32 -10.45 -8.52 0.96
N MET A 33 -10.60 -7.82 2.08
CA MET A 33 -11.82 -7.86 2.90
C MET A 33 -13.05 -7.41 2.11
N ALA A 34 -12.93 -6.34 1.31
CA ALA A 34 -14.03 -5.88 0.46
C ALA A 34 -14.47 -6.92 -0.59
N LEU A 35 -13.54 -7.77 -1.07
CA LEU A 35 -13.84 -8.86 -2.00
C LEU A 35 -14.44 -10.10 -1.31
N GLU A 36 -14.36 -10.21 0.01
CA GLU A 36 -14.97 -11.31 0.78
C GLU A 36 -16.48 -11.09 1.01
N GLU A 37 -16.99 -9.88 0.78
CA GLU A 37 -18.42 -9.56 0.86
C GLU A 37 -19.24 -10.33 -0.19
N GLU A 38 -20.30 -11.02 0.25
CA GLU A 38 -21.11 -11.90 -0.61
C GLU A 38 -22.03 -11.12 -1.56
N ASP A 39 -22.54 -9.97 -1.13
CA ASP A 39 -23.51 -9.16 -1.88
C ASP A 39 -22.87 -8.09 -2.80
N LEU A 40 -21.58 -8.24 -3.11
CA LEU A 40 -20.87 -7.28 -3.95
C LEU A 40 -21.23 -7.49 -5.44
N PRO A 41 -21.81 -6.48 -6.14
CA PRO A 41 -22.15 -6.59 -7.55
C PRO A 41 -20.92 -6.93 -8.41
N ALA A 42 -21.09 -7.74 -9.45
CA ALA A 42 -19.99 -8.24 -10.28
C ALA A 42 -19.12 -7.14 -10.90
N ASN A 43 -19.74 -6.02 -11.31
CA ASN A 43 -19.02 -4.86 -11.84
C ASN A 43 -18.14 -4.17 -10.77
N ILE A 44 -18.63 -4.11 -9.52
CA ILE A 44 -17.87 -3.54 -8.41
C ILE A 44 -16.76 -4.49 -7.98
N ARG A 45 -17.02 -5.81 -7.96
CA ARG A 45 -16.00 -6.84 -7.71
C ARG A 45 -14.85 -6.78 -8.72
N SER A 46 -15.17 -6.59 -10.00
CA SER A 46 -14.16 -6.41 -11.05
C SER A 46 -13.34 -5.14 -10.81
N LEU A 47 -14.00 -4.01 -10.56
CA LEU A 47 -13.34 -2.73 -10.29
C LEU A 47 -12.39 -2.81 -9.08
N ILE A 48 -12.84 -3.39 -7.97
CA ILE A 48 -12.04 -3.57 -6.75
C ILE A 48 -10.86 -4.50 -7.00
N SER A 49 -11.04 -5.55 -7.81
CA SER A 49 -9.96 -6.47 -8.19
C SER A 49 -8.91 -5.78 -9.06
N ASP A 50 -9.32 -4.96 -10.03
CA ASP A 50 -8.42 -4.22 -10.91
C ASP A 50 -7.61 -3.18 -10.13
N GLN A 51 -8.27 -2.44 -9.23
CA GLN A 51 -7.61 -1.47 -8.34
C GLN A 51 -6.60 -2.14 -7.40
N LYS A 52 -6.97 -3.29 -6.82
CA LYS A 52 -6.06 -4.10 -5.99
C LYS A 52 -4.83 -4.55 -6.77
N ALA A 53 -5.01 -5.00 -8.01
CA ALA A 53 -3.90 -5.42 -8.88
C ALA A 53 -2.98 -4.25 -9.23
N ALA A 54 -3.53 -3.09 -9.57
CA ALA A 54 -2.75 -1.89 -9.87
C ALA A 54 -1.92 -1.42 -8.66
N LEU A 55 -2.51 -1.41 -7.46
CA LEU A 55 -1.78 -1.10 -6.23
C LEU A 55 -0.66 -2.11 -5.96
N ARG A 56 -0.85 -3.39 -6.27
CA ARG A 56 0.19 -4.40 -6.07
C ARG A 56 1.43 -4.14 -6.93
N VAL A 57 1.24 -3.63 -8.14
CA VAL A 57 2.36 -3.26 -9.02
C VAL A 57 3.17 -2.11 -8.42
N SER A 58 2.49 -1.08 -7.90
CA SER A 58 3.14 0.06 -7.22
C SER A 58 3.91 -0.39 -5.97
N HIS A 59 3.30 -1.25 -5.16
CA HIS A 59 3.94 -1.86 -3.98
C HIS A 59 5.23 -2.59 -4.35
N ASP A 60 5.19 -3.45 -5.36
CA ASP A 60 6.33 -4.25 -5.78
C ASP A 60 7.47 -3.37 -6.31
N GLU A 61 7.15 -2.22 -6.92
CA GLU A 61 8.15 -1.23 -7.32
C GLU A 61 8.78 -0.51 -6.12
N ILE A 62 7.99 -0.08 -5.14
CA ILE A 62 8.51 0.55 -3.91
C ILE A 62 9.43 -0.41 -3.17
N LYS A 63 9.04 -1.68 -3.07
CA LYS A 63 9.84 -2.75 -2.47
C LYS A 63 11.17 -2.94 -3.22
N ARG A 64 11.12 -3.01 -4.55
CA ARG A 64 12.33 -3.11 -5.39
C ARG A 64 13.27 -1.92 -5.19
N LEU A 65 12.73 -0.70 -5.12
CA LEU A 65 13.51 0.51 -4.87
C LEU A 65 14.15 0.50 -3.48
N ARG A 66 13.42 0.07 -2.44
CA ARG A 66 13.95 -0.09 -1.08
C ARG A 66 15.09 -1.11 -1.06
N ASP A 67 14.88 -2.28 -1.65
CA ASP A 67 15.86 -3.37 -1.66
C ASP A 67 17.12 -3.00 -2.47
N SER A 68 16.99 -2.11 -3.48
CA SER A 68 18.13 -1.58 -4.24
C SER A 68 18.95 -0.50 -3.51
N GLN A 69 18.41 0.07 -2.43
CA GLN A 69 19.06 1.09 -1.60
C GLN A 69 19.57 0.54 -0.25
N ALA A 70 19.38 -0.76 0.00
CA ALA A 70 19.84 -1.47 1.20
C ALA A 70 21.23 -2.07 1.01
#